data_AF-X1A719-F1
#
_entry.id   AF-X1A719-F1
#
_cell.length_a   1.000
_cell.length_b   1.000
_cell.length_c   1.000
_cell.angle_alpha   90.00
_cell.angle_beta   90.00
_cell.angle_gamma   90.00
#
_symmetry.space_group_name_H-M   'P 1'
#
loop_
_entity.id
_entity.type
_entity.pdbx_description
1 polymer ?
#
loop_
_entity_poly.entity_id
_entity_poly.type
_entity_poly.pdbx_seq_one_letter_code
_entity_poly.pdbx_strand_id
1 'polypeptide(L)'
;ITNEQIILSLCIVFFLQVTAPFSTRLAILILGGLVIDTNLKRLYKVTDNLIKQQFYLSGSDTIIGRTPEISIKIKNSGLIVKRLKDLFNDNIQLFLEGNYMSFFQPFKVIKGIDDNYIREIYQDIQIKLTAMHGTNFDIIILYTIVLSSLITSIHEIHFNKSVQEVMRRVWEKSDKLSQKQIQIQLDKLHMRNNKNVSILNNISYLDALAESFHFMKTARICKIQKSKYINRIVNLILFSKN
;
A
#
# COMPACT_ATOMS: atom_id res chain seq x y z
N ILE A 1 -13.79 -13.91 -16.67
CA ILE A 1 -13.34 -13.40 -17.98
C ILE A 1 -11.82 -13.37 -17.90
N THR A 2 -11.12 -14.21 -18.67
CA THR A 2 -9.65 -14.30 -18.64
C THR A 2 -8.99 -13.09 -19.33
N ASN A 3 -7.70 -12.83 -19.07
CA ASN A 3 -6.94 -11.81 -19.81
C ASN A 3 -6.92 -12.10 -21.32
N GLU A 4 -6.88 -13.36 -21.71
CA GLU A 4 -7.08 -13.77 -23.11
C GLU A 4 -8.46 -13.39 -23.62
N GLN A 5 -9.53 -13.52 -22.82
CA GLN A 5 -10.85 -13.05 -23.23
C GLN A 5 -10.96 -11.52 -23.29
N ILE A 6 -10.19 -10.77 -22.51
CA ILE A 6 -10.14 -9.30 -22.59
C ILE A 6 -9.37 -8.86 -23.84
N ILE A 7 -8.20 -9.45 -24.11
CA ILE A 7 -7.42 -9.18 -25.32
C ILE A 7 -8.16 -9.65 -26.57
N LEU A 8 -8.77 -10.84 -26.53
CA LEU A 8 -9.62 -11.35 -27.60
C LEU A 8 -10.86 -10.47 -27.77
N SER A 9 -11.45 -9.94 -26.69
CA SER A 9 -12.53 -8.95 -26.79
C SER A 9 -12.05 -7.63 -27.40
N LEU A 10 -10.86 -7.14 -27.05
CA LEU A 10 -10.26 -5.93 -27.64
C LEU A 10 -9.93 -6.14 -29.13
N CYS A 11 -9.37 -7.29 -29.49
CA CYS A 11 -9.09 -7.67 -30.88
C CYS A 11 -10.37 -7.90 -31.68
N ILE A 12 -11.40 -8.51 -31.11
CA ILE A 12 -12.73 -8.70 -31.73
C ILE A 12 -13.44 -7.35 -31.88
N VAL A 13 -13.36 -6.46 -30.90
CA VAL A 13 -13.88 -5.09 -30.99
C VAL A 13 -13.19 -4.34 -32.12
N PHE A 14 -11.86 -4.45 -32.24
CA PHE A 14 -11.08 -3.81 -33.30
C PHE A 14 -11.37 -4.41 -34.69
N PHE A 15 -11.51 -5.74 -34.80
CA PHE A 15 -11.78 -6.44 -36.06
C PHE A 15 -13.23 -6.24 -36.54
N LEU A 16 -14.21 -6.22 -35.63
CA LEU A 16 -15.61 -5.92 -35.94
C LEU A 16 -15.84 -4.42 -36.20
N GLN A 17 -15.02 -3.53 -35.63
CA GLN A 17 -15.00 -2.10 -35.99
C GLN A 17 -14.60 -1.85 -37.46
N VAL A 18 -13.92 -2.79 -38.12
CA VAL A 18 -13.51 -2.65 -39.52
C VAL A 18 -14.54 -3.30 -40.48
N THR A 19 -15.24 -4.34 -40.03
CA THR A 19 -16.03 -5.23 -40.92
C THR A 19 -17.55 -5.23 -40.67
N ALA A 20 -18.02 -4.80 -39.49
CA ALA A 20 -19.45 -4.89 -39.15
C ALA A 20 -20.28 -3.69 -39.65
N PRO A 21 -21.61 -3.80 -39.79
CA PRO A 21 -22.50 -2.67 -40.05
C PRO A 21 -22.43 -1.61 -38.92
N PHE A 22 -22.66 -0.33 -39.24
CA PHE A 22 -22.52 0.79 -38.32
C PHE A 22 -23.32 0.64 -37.00
N SER A 23 -24.53 0.07 -37.07
CA SER A 23 -25.37 -0.21 -35.90
C SER A 23 -24.76 -1.24 -34.95
N THR A 24 -24.08 -2.26 -35.48
CA THR A 24 -23.38 -3.29 -34.70
C THR A 24 -22.09 -2.74 -34.10
N ARG A 25 -21.38 -1.86 -34.82
CA ARG A 25 -20.20 -1.13 -34.28
C ARG A 25 -20.59 -0.27 -33.09
N LEU A 26 -21.70 0.45 -33.18
CA LEU A 26 -22.20 1.32 -32.11
C LEU A 26 -22.59 0.52 -30.86
N ALA A 27 -23.27 -0.61 -31.01
CA ALA A 27 -23.64 -1.49 -29.90
C ALA A 27 -22.42 -2.10 -29.19
N ILE A 28 -21.41 -2.53 -29.94
CA ILE A 28 -20.15 -3.08 -29.39
C ILE A 28 -19.36 -2.00 -28.64
N LEU A 29 -19.33 -0.76 -29.15
CA LEU A 29 -18.66 0.37 -28.49
C LEU A 29 -19.36 0.76 -27.18
N ILE A 30 -20.70 0.74 -27.17
CA ILE A 30 -21.51 1.04 -25.99
C ILE A 30 -21.36 -0.07 -24.93
N LEU A 31 -21.47 -1.35 -25.32
CA LEU A 31 -21.33 -2.49 -24.40
C LEU A 31 -19.91 -2.64 -23.86
N GLY A 32 -18.89 -2.51 -24.72
CA GLY A 32 -17.49 -2.50 -24.31
C GLY A 32 -17.17 -1.33 -23.37
N GLY A 33 -17.67 -0.13 -23.69
CA GLY A 33 -17.55 1.06 -22.83
C GLY A 33 -18.23 0.89 -21.47
N LEU A 34 -19.42 0.28 -21.41
CA LEU A 34 -20.15 0.04 -20.15
C LEU A 34 -19.44 -0.97 -19.24
N VAL A 35 -18.85 -2.03 -19.80
CA VAL A 35 -18.10 -3.03 -19.03
C VAL A 35 -16.78 -2.44 -18.50
N ILE A 36 -16.10 -1.63 -19.31
CA ILE A 36 -14.87 -0.91 -18.89
C ILE A 36 -15.20 0.08 -17.77
N ASP A 37 -16.26 0.88 -17.90
CA ASP A 37 -16.69 1.84 -16.87
C ASP A 37 -17.09 1.13 -15.56
N THR A 38 -17.74 -0.03 -15.64
CA THR A 38 -18.14 -0.81 -14.47
C THR A 38 -16.94 -1.42 -13.73
N ASN A 39 -15.97 -1.99 -14.47
CA ASN A 39 -14.75 -2.52 -13.86
C ASN A 39 -13.89 -1.40 -13.26
N LEU A 40 -13.74 -0.28 -13.97
CA LEU A 40 -12.99 0.89 -13.48
C LEU A 40 -13.55 1.39 -12.14
N LYS A 41 -14.88 1.56 -12.03
CA LYS A 41 -15.56 1.92 -10.77
C LYS A 41 -15.28 0.91 -9.65
N ARG A 42 -15.30 -0.39 -9.96
CA ARG A 42 -14.99 -1.44 -8.97
C ARG A 42 -13.52 -1.36 -8.52
N LEU A 43 -12.59 -1.10 -9.43
CA LEU A 43 -11.17 -0.95 -9.08
C LEU A 43 -10.91 0.29 -8.22
N TYR A 44 -11.54 1.43 -8.53
CA TYR A 44 -11.48 2.61 -7.64
C TYR A 44 -12.03 2.31 -6.23
N LYS A 45 -13.08 1.50 -6.14
CA LYS A 45 -13.61 1.05 -4.83
C LYS A 45 -12.60 0.17 -4.08
N VAL A 46 -11.86 -0.68 -4.79
CA VAL A 46 -10.76 -1.47 -4.20
C VAL A 46 -9.67 -0.56 -3.66
N THR A 47 -9.22 0.43 -4.44
CA THR A 47 -8.25 1.44 -4.01
C THR A 47 -8.69 2.14 -2.74
N ASP A 48 -9.94 2.61 -2.75
CA ASP A 48 -10.57 3.26 -1.61
C ASP A 48 -10.54 2.37 -0.37
N ASN A 49 -11.00 1.13 -0.50
CA ASN A 49 -11.09 0.20 0.61
C ASN A 49 -9.71 -0.14 1.17
N LEU A 50 -8.77 -0.55 0.32
CA LEU A 50 -7.46 -1.00 0.78
C LEU A 50 -6.67 0.12 1.43
N ILE A 51 -6.68 1.34 0.86
CA ILE A 51 -5.93 2.47 1.41
C ILE A 51 -6.60 3.02 2.68
N LYS A 52 -7.93 3.13 2.71
CA LYS A 52 -8.65 3.57 3.93
C LYS A 52 -8.43 2.60 5.08
N GLN A 53 -8.44 1.30 4.80
CA GLN A 53 -8.25 0.25 5.80
C GLN A 53 -6.87 0.27 6.47
N GLN A 54 -5.85 0.84 5.82
CA GLN A 54 -4.50 0.75 6.38
C GLN A 54 -4.34 1.55 7.70
N PHE A 55 -4.93 2.75 7.83
CA PHE A 55 -4.66 3.60 9.01
C PHE A 55 -5.52 4.87 9.18
N TYR A 56 -6.64 5.05 8.46
CA TYR A 56 -7.34 6.36 8.43
C TYR A 56 -8.85 6.27 8.68
N LEU A 57 -9.36 7.12 9.57
CA LEU A 57 -10.80 7.37 9.73
C LEU A 57 -11.25 8.43 8.72
N SER A 58 -12.06 8.02 7.74
CA SER A 58 -12.52 8.87 6.64
C SER A 58 -13.11 10.20 7.14
N GLY A 59 -12.64 11.31 6.56
CA GLY A 59 -13.09 12.66 6.91
C GLY A 59 -12.53 13.24 8.21
N SER A 60 -11.64 12.52 8.90
CA SER A 60 -10.97 13.02 10.10
C SER A 60 -9.47 12.96 9.91
N ASP A 61 -8.74 14.06 10.16
CA ASP A 61 -7.26 14.10 10.14
C ASP A 61 -6.66 13.23 11.28
N THR A 62 -6.94 11.93 11.27
CA THR A 62 -6.72 11.00 12.36
C THR A 62 -6.12 9.71 11.82
N ILE A 63 -4.98 9.33 12.40
CA ILE A 63 -4.33 8.06 12.16
C ILE A 63 -4.67 7.10 13.27
N ILE A 64 -5.09 5.89 12.91
CA ILE A 64 -5.37 4.79 13.84
C ILE A 64 -4.26 3.74 13.78
N GLY A 65 -4.12 2.93 14.82
CA GLY A 65 -3.36 1.67 14.73
C GLY A 65 -4.14 0.62 13.92
N ARG A 66 -3.68 -0.64 13.97
CA ARG A 66 -4.41 -1.83 13.50
C ARG A 66 -5.80 -1.94 14.13
N THR A 67 -5.95 -1.43 15.36
CA THR A 67 -7.23 -1.28 16.06
C THR A 67 -7.49 0.20 16.38
N PRO A 68 -8.75 0.65 16.44
CA PRO A 68 -9.11 2.02 16.80
C PRO A 68 -8.80 2.43 18.25
N GLU A 69 -8.37 1.48 19.11
CA GLU A 69 -8.02 1.72 20.52
C GLU A 69 -6.93 2.79 20.68
N ILE A 70 -6.12 2.98 19.65
CA ILE A 70 -5.13 4.05 19.60
C ILE A 70 -5.34 4.88 18.34
N SER A 71 -5.49 6.18 18.54
CA SER A 71 -5.65 7.14 17.48
C SER A 71 -4.87 8.41 17.78
N ILE A 72 -4.43 9.10 16.73
CA ILE A 72 -3.67 10.34 16.81
C ILE A 72 -4.19 11.28 15.74
N LYS A 73 -4.59 12.48 16.15
CA LYS A 73 -4.92 13.55 15.22
C LYS A 73 -3.65 14.13 14.61
N ILE A 74 -3.47 14.01 13.30
CA ILE A 74 -2.37 14.58 12.53
C ILE A 74 -2.96 15.39 11.38
N LYS A 75 -2.84 16.71 11.45
CA LYS A 75 -3.38 17.63 10.44
C LYS A 75 -2.83 17.31 9.04
N ASN A 76 -3.70 17.41 8.04
CA ASN A 76 -3.47 17.09 6.62
C ASN A 76 -3.20 15.61 6.32
N SER A 77 -3.35 14.70 7.28
CA SER A 77 -3.20 13.27 7.01
C SER A 77 -4.22 12.78 5.99
N GLY A 78 -5.45 13.32 6.00
CA GLY A 78 -6.45 12.98 4.99
C GLY A 78 -6.07 13.42 3.58
N LEU A 79 -5.42 14.58 3.43
CA LEU A 79 -4.93 15.07 2.14
C LEU A 79 -3.76 14.25 1.61
N ILE A 80 -2.87 13.81 2.49
CA ILE A 80 -1.75 12.92 2.13
C ILE A 80 -2.28 11.57 1.65
N VAL A 81 -3.25 10.99 2.37
CA VAL A 81 -3.92 9.75 1.97
C VAL A 81 -4.63 9.93 0.63
N LYS A 82 -5.31 11.06 0.42
CA LYS A 82 -5.93 11.37 -0.87
C LYS A 82 -4.90 11.38 -2.00
N ARG A 83 -3.75 12.06 -1.85
CA ARG A 83 -2.70 12.07 -2.88
C ARG A 83 -2.13 10.68 -3.18
N LEU A 84 -1.98 9.83 -2.17
CA LEU A 84 -1.59 8.44 -2.40
C LEU A 84 -2.64 7.70 -3.23
N LYS A 85 -3.94 7.86 -2.92
CA LYS A 85 -5.02 7.26 -3.71
C LYS A 85 -5.03 7.75 -5.16
N ASP A 86 -4.87 9.06 -5.34
CA ASP A 86 -4.83 9.68 -6.66
C ASP A 86 -3.69 9.06 -7.48
N LEU A 87 -2.51 8.82 -6.89
CA LEU A 87 -1.39 8.13 -7.55
C LEU A 87 -1.75 6.72 -8.07
N PHE A 88 -2.59 5.97 -7.36
CA PHE A 88 -3.09 4.67 -7.86
C PHE A 88 -4.13 4.83 -8.97
N ASN A 89 -5.07 5.77 -8.79
CA ASN A 89 -6.18 5.96 -9.69
C ASN A 89 -5.74 6.56 -11.03
N ASP A 90 -4.78 7.49 -11.02
CA ASP A 90 -4.23 8.16 -12.20
C ASP A 90 -3.48 7.17 -13.11
N ASN A 91 -2.96 6.08 -12.54
CA ASN A 91 -2.17 5.08 -13.26
C ASN A 91 -2.93 3.78 -13.53
N ILE A 92 -4.21 3.70 -13.15
CA ILE A 92 -5.00 2.46 -13.20
C ILE A 92 -5.10 1.85 -14.61
N GLN A 93 -5.03 2.70 -15.63
CA GLN A 93 -5.05 2.27 -17.02
C GLN A 93 -3.84 1.39 -17.38
N LEU A 94 -2.65 1.72 -16.85
CA LEU A 94 -1.44 0.91 -17.04
C LEU A 94 -1.61 -0.49 -16.44
N PHE A 95 -2.34 -0.60 -15.33
CA PHE A 95 -2.68 -1.90 -14.74
C PHE A 95 -3.67 -2.68 -15.63
N LEU A 96 -4.72 -2.02 -16.14
CA LEU A 96 -5.71 -2.66 -17.02
C LEU A 96 -5.10 -3.20 -18.32
N GLU A 97 -4.06 -2.53 -18.82
CA GLU A 97 -3.29 -2.92 -20.00
C GLU A 97 -2.26 -4.03 -19.71
N GLY A 98 -2.13 -4.48 -18.45
CA GLY A 98 -1.15 -5.47 -18.03
C GLY A 98 0.29 -4.94 -17.96
N ASN A 99 0.49 -3.63 -18.14
CA ASN A 99 1.80 -2.98 -18.10
C ASN A 99 2.21 -2.67 -16.64
N TYR A 100 2.36 -3.73 -15.83
CA TYR A 100 2.58 -3.59 -14.38
C TYR A 100 3.88 -2.86 -14.03
N MET A 101 4.95 -3.06 -14.81
CA MET A 101 6.21 -2.34 -14.56
C MET A 101 5.98 -0.83 -14.68
N SER A 102 5.31 -0.37 -15.74
CA SER A 102 4.99 1.05 -15.92
C SER A 102 3.99 1.54 -14.88
N PHE A 103 3.05 0.69 -14.45
CA PHE A 103 2.14 1.00 -13.35
C PHE A 103 2.91 1.29 -12.04
N PHE A 104 4.02 0.60 -11.76
CA PHE A 104 4.81 0.82 -10.54
C PHE A 104 5.74 2.05 -10.61
N GLN A 105 6.22 2.43 -11.80
CA GLN A 105 7.20 3.53 -11.94
C GLN A 105 6.80 4.86 -11.25
N PRO A 106 5.54 5.33 -11.35
CA PRO A 106 5.08 6.53 -10.65
C PRO A 106 5.29 6.52 -9.13
N PHE A 107 5.33 5.33 -8.51
CA PHE A 107 5.49 5.18 -7.06
C PHE A 107 6.90 5.48 -6.55
N LYS A 108 7.88 5.66 -7.45
CA LYS A 108 9.24 6.14 -7.10
C LYS A 108 9.24 7.54 -6.48
N VAL A 109 8.16 8.30 -6.61
CA VAL A 109 7.99 9.56 -5.86
C VAL A 109 7.97 9.32 -4.34
N ILE A 110 7.57 8.12 -3.90
CA ILE A 110 7.55 7.76 -2.50
C ILE A 110 8.98 7.45 -2.05
N LYS A 111 9.44 8.20 -1.06
CA LYS A 111 10.78 8.10 -0.50
C LYS A 111 11.14 6.63 -0.19
N GLY A 112 12.29 6.18 -0.68
CA GLY A 112 12.77 4.82 -0.41
C GLY A 112 12.25 3.75 -1.38
N ILE A 113 11.34 4.09 -2.29
CA ILE A 113 10.99 3.24 -3.44
C ILE A 113 11.91 3.62 -4.60
N ASP A 114 12.88 2.75 -4.89
CA ASP A 114 13.81 2.90 -6.01
C ASP A 114 13.60 1.81 -7.07
N ASP A 115 14.41 1.84 -8.13
CA ASP A 115 14.30 0.87 -9.23
C ASP A 115 14.55 -0.58 -8.81
N ASN A 116 15.28 -0.82 -7.71
CA ASN A 116 15.48 -2.17 -7.19
C ASN A 116 14.21 -2.65 -6.51
N TYR A 117 13.62 -1.83 -5.63
CA TYR A 117 12.35 -2.16 -4.98
C TYR A 117 11.20 -2.34 -5.99
N ILE A 118 11.14 -1.51 -7.03
CA ILE A 118 10.14 -1.67 -8.10
C ILE A 118 10.32 -3.02 -8.81
N ARG A 119 11.56 -3.44 -9.07
CA ARG A 119 11.86 -4.75 -9.66
C ARG A 119 11.47 -5.89 -8.73
N GLU A 120 11.75 -5.79 -7.43
CA GLU A 120 11.36 -6.80 -6.44
C GLU A 120 9.83 -6.96 -6.36
N ILE A 121 9.09 -5.84 -6.28
CA ILE A 121 7.62 -5.84 -6.27
C ILE A 121 7.08 -6.48 -7.56
N TYR A 122 7.65 -6.10 -8.70
CA TYR A 122 7.25 -6.68 -9.98
C TYR A 122 7.50 -8.20 -10.01
N GLN A 123 8.66 -8.67 -9.55
CA GLN A 123 8.99 -10.09 -9.49
C GLN A 123 8.06 -10.87 -8.56
N ASP A 124 7.79 -10.36 -7.35
CA ASP A 124 6.83 -10.94 -6.40
C ASP A 124 5.44 -11.10 -7.04
N ILE A 125 5.00 -10.08 -7.77
CA ILE A 125 3.71 -10.11 -8.48
C ILE A 125 3.73 -11.11 -9.63
N GLN A 126 4.81 -11.19 -10.42
CA GLN A 126 4.94 -12.20 -11.48
C GLN A 126 4.89 -13.62 -10.92
N ILE A 127 5.54 -13.88 -9.77
CA ILE A 127 5.49 -15.19 -9.09
C ILE A 127 4.05 -15.50 -8.66
N LYS A 128 3.38 -14.56 -7.99
CA LYS A 128 1.97 -14.71 -7.58
C LYS A 128 1.06 -14.95 -8.78
N LEU A 129 1.26 -14.21 -9.86
CA LEU A 129 0.52 -14.35 -11.11
C LEU A 129 0.72 -15.71 -11.78
N THR A 130 1.96 -16.19 -11.80
CA THR A 130 2.32 -17.49 -12.38
C THR A 130 1.70 -18.63 -11.58
N ALA A 131 1.73 -18.55 -10.24
CA ALA A 131 1.05 -19.52 -9.36
C ALA A 131 -0.48 -19.55 -9.56
N MET A 132 -1.03 -18.47 -10.14
CA MET A 132 -2.45 -18.30 -10.46
C MET A 132 -2.79 -18.61 -11.93
N HIS A 133 -1.83 -19.10 -12.72
CA HIS A 133 -2.02 -19.40 -14.13
C HIS A 133 -2.96 -20.62 -14.32
N GLY A 134 -3.95 -20.50 -15.20
CA GLY A 134 -4.97 -21.55 -15.46
C GLY A 134 -6.24 -21.44 -14.60
N THR A 135 -6.31 -20.46 -13.70
CA THR A 135 -7.48 -20.18 -12.87
C THR A 135 -8.22 -18.94 -13.37
N ASN A 136 -9.55 -19.03 -13.48
CA ASN A 136 -10.43 -17.93 -13.90
C ASN A 136 -10.53 -16.87 -12.78
N PHE A 137 -9.56 -15.96 -12.69
CA PHE A 137 -9.57 -14.90 -11.68
C PHE A 137 -10.23 -13.61 -12.19
N ASP A 138 -10.99 -12.96 -11.31
CA ASP A 138 -11.55 -11.60 -11.53
C ASP A 138 -10.41 -10.57 -11.46
N ILE A 139 -10.40 -9.62 -12.40
CA ILE A 139 -9.44 -8.50 -12.48
C ILE A 139 -9.35 -7.71 -11.16
N ILE A 140 -10.40 -7.71 -10.36
CA ILE A 140 -10.42 -7.11 -9.02
C ILE A 140 -9.54 -7.85 -8.03
N ILE A 141 -9.54 -9.18 -8.05
CA ILE A 141 -8.70 -10.00 -7.17
C ILE A 141 -7.23 -9.72 -7.53
N LEU A 142 -6.94 -9.70 -8.84
CA LEU A 142 -5.63 -9.36 -9.35
C LEU A 142 -5.19 -7.96 -8.89
N TYR A 143 -6.04 -6.96 -9.07
CA TYR A 143 -5.75 -5.59 -8.65
C TYR A 143 -5.54 -5.49 -7.13
N THR A 144 -6.34 -6.22 -6.36
CA THR A 144 -6.21 -6.29 -4.89
C THR A 144 -4.83 -6.84 -4.50
N ILE A 145 -4.35 -7.90 -5.17
CA ILE A 145 -3.03 -8.49 -4.92
C ILE A 145 -1.93 -7.49 -5.26
N VAL A 146 -2.00 -6.88 -6.45
CA VAL A 146 -1.01 -5.90 -6.92
C VAL A 146 -0.93 -4.71 -5.97
N LEU A 147 -2.08 -4.13 -5.62
CA LEU A 147 -2.19 -3.00 -4.71
C LEU A 147 -1.67 -3.34 -3.31
N SER A 148 -2.03 -4.52 -2.78
CA SER A 148 -1.60 -4.98 -1.45
C SER A 148 -0.10 -5.21 -1.38
N SER A 149 0.51 -5.81 -2.43
CA SER A 149 1.96 -5.99 -2.50
C SER A 149 2.68 -4.64 -2.40
N LEU A 150 2.29 -3.65 -3.23
CA LEU A 150 2.93 -2.34 -3.22
C LEU A 150 2.76 -1.60 -1.89
N ILE A 151 1.55 -1.58 -1.32
CA ILE A 151 1.28 -0.97 -0.01
C ILE A 151 2.15 -1.61 1.07
N THR A 152 2.22 -2.95 1.09
CA THR A 152 2.99 -3.71 2.08
C THR A 152 4.47 -3.36 2.00
N SER A 153 5.05 -3.35 0.79
CA SER A 153 6.46 -3.02 0.59
C SER A 153 6.81 -1.61 1.07
N ILE A 154 5.97 -0.61 0.75
CA ILE A 154 6.20 0.76 1.24
C ILE A 154 6.12 0.80 2.78
N HIS A 155 5.15 0.11 3.39
CA HIS A 155 5.04 0.01 4.86
C HIS A 155 6.31 -0.59 5.48
N GLU A 156 6.78 -1.71 4.97
CA GLU A 156 7.94 -2.43 5.51
C GLU A 156 9.22 -1.60 5.45
N ILE A 157 9.50 -0.93 4.33
CA ILE A 157 10.68 -0.05 4.17
C ILE A 157 10.73 0.99 5.30
N HIS A 158 9.60 1.62 5.60
CA HIS A 158 9.56 2.71 6.57
C HIS A 158 9.43 2.24 8.01
N PHE A 159 8.72 1.13 8.24
CA PHE A 159 8.60 0.57 9.58
C PHE A 159 9.90 -0.07 10.05
N ASN A 160 10.64 -0.77 9.17
CA ASN A 160 11.92 -1.39 9.52
C ASN A 160 12.95 -0.36 10.02
N LYS A 161 12.97 0.86 9.46
CA LYS A 161 13.81 1.95 9.97
C LYS A 161 13.44 2.33 11.42
N SER A 162 12.16 2.35 11.74
CA SER A 162 11.70 2.61 13.11
C SER A 162 12.01 1.45 14.07
N VAL A 163 11.95 0.20 13.59
CA VAL A 163 12.35 -0.99 14.37
C VAL A 163 13.84 -0.97 14.68
N GLN A 164 14.69 -0.69 13.69
CA GLN A 164 16.14 -0.54 13.87
C GLN A 164 16.47 0.55 14.90
N GLU A 165 15.75 1.67 14.86
CA GLU A 165 15.93 2.75 15.84
C GLU A 165 15.50 2.35 17.25
N VAL A 166 14.45 1.52 17.40
CA VAL A 166 14.10 0.93 18.71
C VAL A 166 15.23 0.03 19.19
N MET A 167 15.74 -0.87 18.35
CA MET A 167 16.81 -1.79 18.71
C MET A 167 18.05 -1.04 19.18
N ARG A 168 18.47 -0.01 18.41
CA ARG A 168 19.60 0.86 18.76
C ARG A 168 19.42 1.49 20.14
N ARG A 169 18.25 2.10 20.40
CA ARG A 169 17.97 2.77 21.69
C ARG A 169 17.85 1.82 22.88
N VAL A 170 17.37 0.60 22.68
CA VAL A 170 17.37 -0.41 23.75
C VAL A 170 18.79 -0.83 24.07
N TRP A 171 19.60 -1.08 23.03
CA TRP A 171 21.00 -1.48 23.18
C TRP A 171 21.82 -0.42 23.91
N GLU A 172 21.68 0.86 23.55
CA GLU A 172 22.33 2.00 24.23
C GLU A 172 21.95 2.18 25.70
N LYS A 173 20.82 1.60 26.13
CA LYS A 173 20.30 1.76 27.49
C LYS A 173 20.45 0.50 28.34
N SER A 174 20.91 -0.61 27.77
CA SER A 174 20.98 -1.88 28.48
C SER A 174 22.10 -2.77 27.94
N ASP A 175 23.17 -2.85 28.71
CA ASP A 175 24.27 -3.81 28.49
C ASP A 175 23.86 -5.28 28.71
N LYS A 176 22.67 -5.51 29.29
CA LYS A 176 22.19 -6.84 29.69
C LYS A 176 21.44 -7.60 28.58
N LEU A 177 21.01 -6.90 27.53
CA LEU A 177 20.16 -7.48 26.50
C LEU A 177 20.94 -7.66 25.20
N SER A 178 21.05 -8.91 24.75
CA SER A 178 21.57 -9.21 23.42
C SER A 178 20.59 -8.75 22.33
N GLN A 179 21.11 -8.49 21.12
CA GLN A 179 20.29 -8.12 19.96
C GLN A 179 19.18 -9.14 19.67
N LYS A 180 19.47 -10.44 19.85
CA LYS A 180 18.48 -11.52 19.69
C LYS A 180 17.34 -11.43 20.72
N GLN A 181 17.65 -11.12 21.98
CA GLN A 181 16.61 -10.94 23.00
C GLN A 181 15.74 -9.71 22.71
N ILE A 182 16.33 -8.61 22.24
CA ILE A 182 15.59 -7.41 21.84
C ILE A 182 14.62 -7.75 20.70
N GLN A 183 15.10 -8.48 19.67
CA GLN A 183 14.26 -8.92 18.56
C GLN A 183 13.11 -9.79 19.04
N ILE A 184 13.36 -10.78 19.90
CA ILE A 184 12.32 -11.65 20.48
C ILE A 184 11.24 -10.83 21.20
N GLN A 185 11.62 -9.79 21.96
CA GLN A 185 10.65 -8.94 22.64
C GLN A 185 9.85 -8.08 21.66
N LEU A 186 10.49 -7.54 20.62
CA LEU A 186 9.80 -6.83 19.54
C LEU A 186 8.79 -7.72 18.82
N ASP A 187 9.18 -8.96 18.48
CA ASP A 187 8.32 -9.95 17.84
C ASP A 187 7.12 -10.27 18.73
N LYS A 188 7.34 -10.47 20.04
CA LYS A 188 6.25 -10.67 21.02
C LYS A 188 5.27 -9.48 21.04
N LEU A 189 5.78 -8.25 21.04
CA LEU A 189 4.93 -7.05 21.00
C LEU A 189 4.14 -6.98 19.68
N HIS A 190 4.75 -7.36 18.56
CA HIS A 190 4.10 -7.39 17.25
C HIS A 190 3.01 -8.47 17.18
N MET A 191 3.30 -9.70 17.63
CA MET A 191 2.34 -10.82 17.68
C MET A 191 1.14 -10.53 18.57
N ARG A 192 1.34 -9.79 19.68
CA ARG A 192 0.26 -9.37 20.59
C ARG A 192 -0.48 -8.11 20.14
N ASN A 193 -0.25 -7.64 18.91
CA ASN A 193 -0.84 -6.40 18.38
C ASN A 193 -0.68 -5.20 19.32
N ASN A 194 0.51 -5.04 19.91
CA ASN A 194 0.76 -3.94 20.85
C ASN A 194 0.44 -2.58 20.21
N LYS A 195 -0.41 -1.79 20.86
CA LYS A 195 -0.89 -0.50 20.34
C LYS A 195 0.24 0.47 19.97
N ASN A 196 1.37 0.47 20.70
CA ASN A 196 2.49 1.37 20.40
C ASN A 196 3.23 0.95 19.12
N VAL A 197 3.46 -0.35 18.94
CA VAL A 197 4.06 -0.91 17.72
C VAL A 197 3.14 -0.64 16.53
N SER A 198 1.84 -0.87 16.74
CA SER A 198 0.80 -0.72 15.74
C SER A 198 0.69 0.71 15.20
N ILE A 199 0.59 1.70 16.09
CA ILE A 199 0.54 3.11 15.66
C ILE A 199 1.88 3.59 15.12
N LEU A 200 3.00 3.06 15.61
CA LEU A 200 4.33 3.40 15.09
C LEU A 200 4.48 3.00 13.62
N ASN A 201 3.98 1.82 13.24
CA ASN A 201 3.94 1.41 11.83
C ASN A 201 3.22 2.47 10.97
N ASN A 202 2.01 2.84 11.38
CA ASN A 202 1.16 3.74 10.60
C ASN A 202 1.69 5.19 10.57
N ILE A 203 2.29 5.69 11.66
CA ILE A 203 2.98 6.98 11.62
C ILE A 203 4.24 6.91 10.75
N SER A 204 4.99 5.80 10.78
CA SER A 204 6.20 5.64 9.96
C SER A 204 5.88 5.71 8.47
N TYR A 205 4.76 5.09 8.08
CA TYR A 205 4.23 5.18 6.74
C TYR A 205 3.78 6.60 6.39
N LEU A 206 2.96 7.25 7.24
CA LEU A 206 2.51 8.62 6.99
C LEU A 206 3.67 9.63 6.93
N ASP A 207 4.71 9.48 7.74
CA ASP A 207 5.94 10.29 7.72
C ASP A 207 6.57 10.28 6.33
N ALA A 208 6.73 9.09 5.76
CA ALA A 208 7.32 8.94 4.43
C ALA A 208 6.46 9.56 3.33
N LEU A 209 5.14 9.33 3.36
CA LEU A 209 4.23 9.96 2.40
C LEU A 209 4.22 11.49 2.55
N ALA A 210 4.25 11.99 3.78
CA ALA A 210 4.28 13.43 4.05
C ALA A 210 5.56 14.08 3.49
N GLU A 211 6.73 13.44 3.64
CA GLU A 211 7.98 13.90 3.04
C GLU A 211 7.91 13.87 1.51
N SER A 212 7.44 12.75 0.96
CA SER A 212 7.35 12.50 -0.49
C SER A 212 6.44 13.48 -1.21
N PHE A 213 5.33 13.86 -0.57
CA PHE A 213 4.37 14.82 -1.11
C PHE A 213 4.58 16.25 -0.60
N HIS A 214 5.73 16.54 0.02
CA HIS A 214 6.14 17.86 0.51
C HIS A 214 5.23 18.50 1.58
N PHE A 215 4.54 17.70 2.38
CA PHE A 215 3.83 18.16 3.59
C PHE A 215 4.79 18.29 4.79
N MET A 216 5.79 19.17 4.67
CA MET A 216 6.93 19.26 5.61
C MET A 216 6.52 19.50 7.07
N LYS A 217 5.45 20.28 7.31
CA LYS A 217 4.90 20.48 8.66
C LYS A 217 4.35 19.17 9.24
N THR A 218 3.62 18.41 8.44
CA THR A 218 3.06 17.11 8.85
C THR A 218 4.18 16.08 9.04
N ALA A 219 5.17 16.02 8.15
CA ALA A 219 6.35 15.17 8.31
C ALA A 219 7.09 15.45 9.64
N ARG A 220 7.28 16.74 9.99
CA ARG A 220 7.87 17.11 11.29
C ARG A 220 7.04 16.60 12.47
N ILE A 221 5.71 16.71 12.42
CA ILE A 221 4.81 16.16 13.45
C ILE A 221 4.95 14.64 13.52
N CYS A 222 4.98 13.94 12.38
CA CYS A 222 5.17 12.50 12.33
C CYS A 222 6.48 12.07 12.98
N LYS A 223 7.60 12.76 12.72
CA LYS A 223 8.90 12.48 13.37
C LYS A 223 8.84 12.60 14.89
N ILE A 224 8.16 13.62 15.41
CA ILE A 224 7.96 13.81 16.85
C ILE A 224 7.14 12.65 17.42
N GLN A 225 6.03 12.29 16.78
CA GLN A 225 5.20 11.17 17.22
C GLN A 225 5.96 9.84 17.14
N LYS A 226 6.71 9.57 16.07
CA LYS A 226 7.57 8.38 15.94
C LYS A 226 8.51 8.26 17.13
N SER A 227 9.26 9.32 17.46
CA SER A 227 10.19 9.31 18.59
C SER A 227 9.48 9.00 19.92
N LYS A 228 8.28 9.57 20.14
CA LYS A 228 7.45 9.28 21.31
C LYS A 228 7.07 7.81 21.41
N TYR A 229 6.61 7.18 20.33
CA TYR A 229 6.20 5.77 20.34
C TYR A 229 7.39 4.81 20.38
N ILE A 230 8.49 5.15 19.72
CA ILE A 230 9.77 4.44 19.85
C ILE A 230 10.18 4.40 21.33
N ASN A 231 10.18 5.53 22.04
CA ASN A 231 10.54 5.56 23.45
C ASN A 231 9.60 4.73 24.34
N ARG A 232 8.30 4.69 24.02
CA ARG A 232 7.35 3.82 24.72
C ARG A 232 7.66 2.34 24.53
N ILE A 233 8.00 1.92 23.31
CA ILE A 233 8.38 0.54 23.00
C ILE A 233 9.70 0.19 23.68
N VAL A 234 10.69 1.08 23.61
CA VAL A 234 11.98 0.93 24.32
C VAL A 234 11.75 0.67 25.81
N ASN A 235 10.91 1.47 26.47
CA ASN A 235 10.59 1.27 27.88
C ASN A 235 9.87 -0.06 28.13
N LEU A 236 8.95 -0.48 27.26
CA LEU A 236 8.29 -1.78 27.39
C LEU A 236 9.27 -2.95 27.33
N ILE A 237 10.32 -2.85 26.50
CA ILE A 237 11.36 -3.88 26.38
C ILE A 237 12.30 -3.85 27.59
N LEU A 238 12.77 -2.66 28.00
CA LEU A 238 13.68 -2.52 29.14
C LEU A 238 13.06 -2.97 30.46
N PHE A 239 11.75 -2.76 30.63
CA PHE A 239 11.03 -3.12 31.85
C PHE A 239 10.15 -4.37 31.69
N SER A 240 10.31 -5.13 30.60
CA SER A 240 9.64 -6.43 30.50
C SER A 240 10.22 -7.33 31.58
N LYS A 241 9.39 -7.77 32.54
CA LYS A 241 9.80 -8.81 33.49
C LYS A 241 10.17 -10.05 32.68
N ASN A 242 11.42 -10.52 32.84
CA ASN A 242 11.83 -11.83 32.35
C ASN A 242 11.07 -12.92 33.11
#